data_AF-A0A950E3Z5-F1
#
_entry.id   AF-A0A950E3Z5-F1
#
_cell.length_a   1.000
_cell.length_b   1.000
_cell.length_c   1.000
_cell.angle_alpha   90.00
_cell.angle_beta   90.00
_cell.angle_gamma   90.00
#
_symmetry.space_group_name_H-M   'P 1'
#
loop_
_entity.id
_entity.type
_entity.pdbx_description
1 polymer ?
#
loop_
_entity_poly.entity_id
_entity_poly.type
_entity_poly.pdbx_seq_one_letter_code
_entity_poly.pdbx_strand_id
1 'polypeptide(L)'
;MTVLEHLTATEAASTETYDLNIESVLDQLDRELIALTPVKTRIREISALLVVDRLRREAGLTAGRPTLHMSFTGNPGTGKTTVAMRMADILHRLGYIERNHVVAVTRDDLVGQYVGHTAPKTKEVLKRAYGGVLFIDEA
;
A
#
# COMPACT_ATOMS: atom_id res chain seq x y z
N MET A 1 -7.18 -26.11 -32.91
CA MET A 1 -7.63 -26.57 -31.58
C MET A 1 -6.41 -26.71 -30.67
N THR A 2 -5.62 -25.63 -30.52
CA THR A 2 -4.29 -25.68 -29.83
C THR A 2 -3.90 -24.34 -29.21
N VAL A 3 -4.61 -23.24 -29.52
CA VAL A 3 -4.27 -21.89 -28.99
C VAL A 3 -4.95 -21.62 -27.63
N LEU A 4 -6.01 -22.36 -27.28
CA LEU A 4 -6.76 -22.15 -26.03
C LEU A 4 -6.12 -22.84 -24.80
N GLU A 5 -5.27 -23.86 -24.97
CA GLU A 5 -4.59 -24.51 -23.84
C GLU A 5 -3.34 -23.76 -23.36
N HIS A 6 -2.74 -22.90 -24.20
CA HIS A 6 -1.53 -22.15 -23.83
C HIS A 6 -1.79 -20.86 -23.04
N LEU A 7 -2.99 -20.27 -23.12
CA LEU A 7 -3.34 -19.08 -22.33
C LEU A 7 -3.62 -19.40 -20.86
N THR A 8 -4.29 -20.51 -20.56
CA THR A 8 -4.70 -20.87 -19.19
C THR A 8 -3.52 -21.22 -18.28
N ALA A 9 -2.46 -21.84 -18.84
CA ALA A 9 -1.27 -22.20 -18.10
C ALA A 9 -0.44 -20.97 -17.66
N THR A 10 -0.48 -19.87 -18.42
CA THR A 10 0.25 -18.64 -18.10
C THR A 10 -0.44 -17.84 -17.00
N GLU A 11 -1.79 -17.79 -17.02
CA GLU A 11 -2.57 -17.12 -15.97
C GLU A 11 -2.51 -17.87 -14.64
N ALA A 12 -2.69 -19.20 -14.63
CA ALA A 12 -2.61 -20.01 -13.41
C ALA A 12 -1.22 -19.93 -12.74
N ALA A 13 -0.14 -20.02 -13.53
CA ALA A 13 1.22 -19.86 -13.02
C ALA A 13 1.47 -18.45 -12.43
N SER A 14 0.85 -17.42 -13.00
CA SER A 14 0.94 -16.05 -12.50
C SER A 14 0.14 -15.81 -11.21
N THR A 15 -0.91 -16.59 -10.96
CA THR A 15 -1.71 -16.55 -9.73
C THR A 15 -0.98 -17.26 -8.60
N GLU A 16 -0.47 -18.47 -8.85
CA GLU A 16 0.37 -19.19 -7.88
C GLU A 16 1.63 -18.40 -7.50
N THR A 17 2.34 -17.82 -8.47
CA THR A 17 3.53 -17.00 -8.21
C THR A 17 3.21 -15.77 -7.35
N TYR A 18 2.02 -15.20 -7.52
CA TYR A 18 1.59 -14.02 -6.76
C TYR A 18 1.16 -14.37 -5.34
N ASP A 19 0.43 -15.47 -5.15
CA ASP A 19 0.06 -15.95 -3.82
C ASP A 19 1.31 -16.34 -3.01
N LEU A 20 2.30 -16.99 -3.64
CA LEU A 20 3.62 -17.26 -3.05
C LEU A 20 4.36 -15.97 -2.67
N ASN A 21 4.26 -14.92 -3.49
CA ASN A 21 4.84 -13.61 -3.18
C ASN A 21 4.13 -12.97 -1.97
N ILE A 22 2.79 -13.01 -1.91
CA ILE A 22 2.02 -12.50 -0.77
C ILE A 22 2.40 -13.24 0.51
N GLU A 23 2.43 -14.57 0.50
CA GLU A 23 2.78 -15.37 1.68
C GLU A 23 4.18 -15.03 2.18
N SER A 24 5.16 -14.91 1.28
CA SER A 24 6.53 -14.52 1.63
C SER A 24 6.61 -13.13 2.28
N VAL A 25 5.80 -12.17 1.79
CA VAL A 25 5.72 -10.81 2.34
C VAL A 25 5.08 -10.82 3.73
N LEU A 26 4.04 -11.63 3.92
CA LEU A 26 3.37 -11.79 5.22
C LEU A 26 4.27 -12.47 6.26
N ASP A 27 5.07 -13.44 5.85
CA ASP A 27 6.06 -14.09 6.72
C ASP A 27 7.19 -13.13 7.12
N GLN A 28 7.69 -12.35 6.15
CA GLN A 28 8.72 -11.34 6.43
C GLN A 28 8.18 -10.28 7.41
N LEU A 29 6.95 -9.83 7.19
CA LEU A 29 6.24 -8.92 8.08
C LEU A 29 6.17 -9.46 9.51
N ASP A 30 5.87 -10.74 9.67
CA ASP A 30 5.76 -11.37 10.99
C ASP A 30 7.08 -11.33 11.75
N ARG A 31 8.19 -11.55 11.05
CA ARG A 31 9.55 -11.56 11.61
C ARG A 31 10.05 -10.15 11.94
N GLU A 32 9.79 -9.17 11.09
CA GLU A 32 10.39 -7.84 11.21
C GLU A 32 9.62 -6.88 12.13
N LEU A 33 8.30 -7.06 12.25
CA LEU A 33 7.45 -6.16 13.04
C LEU A 33 7.07 -6.80 14.39
N ILE A 34 7.96 -6.73 15.37
CA ILE A 34 7.65 -7.23 16.72
C ILE A 34 6.63 -6.30 17.40
N ALA A 35 5.58 -6.85 18.01
CA ALA A 35 4.56 -6.13 18.78
C ALA A 35 3.70 -5.09 18.01
N LEU A 36 3.56 -5.23 16.68
CA LEU A 36 2.70 -4.37 15.85
C LEU A 36 1.47 -5.11 15.32
N THR A 37 0.74 -5.81 16.21
CA THR A 37 -0.43 -6.63 15.86
C THR A 37 -1.47 -5.87 15.02
N PRO A 38 -1.89 -4.63 15.33
CA PRO A 38 -2.89 -3.92 14.53
C PRO A 38 -2.44 -3.69 13.08
N VAL A 39 -1.15 -3.41 12.88
CA VAL A 39 -0.55 -3.20 11.56
C VAL A 39 -0.54 -4.51 10.78
N LYS A 40 -0.13 -5.61 11.42
CA LYS A 40 -0.10 -6.94 10.82
C LYS A 40 -1.49 -7.40 10.39
N THR A 41 -2.48 -7.23 11.26
CA THR A 41 -3.88 -7.54 10.96
C THR A 41 -4.34 -6.75 9.74
N ARG A 42 -4.07 -5.44 9.71
CA ARG A 42 -4.47 -4.60 8.59
C ARG A 42 -3.83 -5.03 7.27
N ILE A 43 -2.55 -5.39 7.28
CA ILE A 43 -1.89 -5.91 6.07
C ILE A 43 -2.52 -7.21 5.62
N ARG A 44 -2.82 -8.14 6.52
CA ARG A 44 -3.47 -9.42 6.16
C ARG A 44 -4.85 -9.20 5.54
N GLU A 45 -5.65 -8.28 6.07
CA GLU A 45 -6.94 -7.89 5.48
C GLU A 45 -6.77 -7.36 4.05
N ILE A 46 -5.77 -6.50 3.85
CA ILE A 46 -5.43 -5.90 2.57
C ILE A 46 -4.96 -6.99 1.57
N SER A 47 -4.07 -7.88 1.99
CA SER A 47 -3.61 -9.02 1.18
C SER A 47 -4.76 -9.94 0.78
N ALA A 48 -5.66 -10.28 1.71
CA ALA A 48 -6.83 -11.09 1.40
C ALA A 48 -7.73 -10.41 0.35
N LEU A 49 -7.89 -9.09 0.45
CA LEU A 49 -8.66 -8.33 -0.52
C LEU A 49 -8.00 -8.28 -1.90
N LEU A 50 -6.67 -8.31 -2.01
CA LEU A 50 -5.99 -8.45 -3.31
C LEU A 50 -6.32 -9.75 -3.99
N VAL A 51 -6.21 -10.85 -3.25
CA VAL A 51 -6.49 -12.19 -3.78
C VAL A 51 -7.92 -12.21 -4.32
N VAL A 52 -8.87 -11.69 -3.55
CA VAL A 52 -10.28 -11.62 -3.98
C VAL A 52 -10.48 -10.66 -5.16
N ASP A 53 -9.86 -9.47 -5.17
CA ASP A 53 -9.96 -8.51 -6.28
C ASP A 53 -9.42 -9.11 -7.59
N ARG A 54 -8.32 -9.87 -7.49
CA ARG A 54 -7.75 -10.60 -8.62
C ARG A 54 -8.69 -11.69 -9.15
N LEU A 55 -9.18 -12.57 -8.28
CA LEU A 55 -10.13 -13.61 -8.65
C LEU A 55 -11.38 -13.02 -9.31
N ARG A 56 -11.84 -11.86 -8.83
CA ARG A 56 -12.94 -11.13 -9.46
C ARG A 56 -12.57 -10.64 -10.86
N ARG A 57 -11.39 -10.04 -11.05
CA ARG A 57 -10.92 -9.59 -12.38
C ARG A 57 -10.80 -10.75 -13.37
N GLU A 58 -10.26 -11.89 -12.94
CA GLU A 58 -10.15 -13.11 -13.75
C GLU A 58 -11.53 -13.65 -14.14
N ALA A 59 -12.53 -13.51 -13.27
CA ALA A 59 -13.92 -13.83 -13.56
C ALA A 59 -14.68 -12.72 -14.34
N GLY A 60 -14.02 -11.64 -14.76
CA GLY A 60 -14.64 -10.50 -15.44
C GLY A 60 -15.56 -9.65 -14.56
N LEU A 61 -15.47 -9.78 -13.24
CA LEU A 61 -16.24 -9.05 -12.25
C LEU A 61 -15.49 -7.79 -11.82
N THR A 62 -16.12 -6.62 -11.96
CA THR A 62 -15.57 -5.36 -11.44
C THR A 62 -15.82 -5.22 -9.95
N ALA A 63 -14.77 -4.98 -9.18
CA ALA A 63 -14.85 -4.54 -7.79
C ALA A 63 -14.15 -3.18 -7.60
N GLY A 64 -14.65 -2.39 -6.64
CA GLY A 64 -13.97 -1.16 -6.24
C GLY A 64 -12.67 -1.48 -5.49
N ARG A 65 -11.62 -0.68 -5.74
CA ARG A 65 -10.37 -0.80 -5.00
C ARG A 65 -10.61 -0.49 -3.51
N PRO A 66 -10.02 -1.25 -2.57
CA PRO A 66 -10.06 -0.89 -1.16
C PRO A 66 -9.50 0.49 -0.86
N THR A 67 -10.00 1.09 0.21
CA THR A 67 -9.33 2.21 0.87
C THR A 67 -8.18 1.70 1.72
N LEU A 68 -6.98 2.23 1.48
CA LEU A 68 -5.74 1.83 2.14
C LEU A 68 -5.17 2.91 3.07
N HIS A 69 -5.91 4.01 3.27
CA HIS A 69 -5.52 5.06 4.21
C HIS A 69 -5.54 4.52 5.65
N MET A 70 -4.53 4.88 6.43
CA MET A 70 -4.33 4.42 7.81
C MET A 70 -3.98 5.61 8.70
N SER A 71 -4.30 5.51 9.99
CA SER A 71 -3.85 6.46 11.01
C SER A 71 -3.03 5.73 12.06
N PHE A 72 -1.83 6.24 12.35
CA PHE A 72 -0.96 5.71 13.39
C PHE A 72 -0.97 6.65 14.59
N THR A 73 -1.62 6.22 15.68
CA THR A 73 -1.72 7.01 16.91
C THR A 73 -0.75 6.49 17.97
N GLY A 74 -0.01 7.39 18.62
CA GLY A 74 0.87 7.04 19.74
C GLY A 74 1.80 8.18 20.12
N ASN A 75 2.47 8.07 21.27
CA ASN A 75 3.40 9.08 21.76
C ASN A 75 4.57 9.33 20.77
N PRO A 76 5.21 10.51 20.79
CA PRO A 76 6.45 10.74 20.04
C PRO A 76 7.50 9.66 20.35
N GLY A 77 8.28 9.25 19.35
CA GLY A 77 9.31 8.21 19.51
C GLY A 77 8.82 6.76 19.44
N THR A 78 7.52 6.49 19.22
CA THR A 78 6.99 5.12 19.09
C THR A 78 7.20 4.47 17.71
N GLY A 79 8.05 5.06 16.86
CA GLY A 79 8.42 4.47 15.57
C GLY A 79 7.37 4.58 14.46
N LYS A 80 6.39 5.49 14.57
CA LYS A 80 5.34 5.71 13.54
C LYS A 80 5.90 5.90 12.13
N THR A 81 6.93 6.73 11.98
CA THR A 81 7.61 6.96 10.71
C THR A 81 8.26 5.69 10.16
N THR A 82 8.88 4.88 11.03
CA THR A 82 9.46 3.58 10.66
C THR A 82 8.39 2.61 10.18
N VAL A 83 7.22 2.59 10.85
CA VAL A 83 6.08 1.79 10.41
C VAL A 83 5.60 2.25 9.04
N ALA A 84 5.46 3.56 8.80
CA ALA A 84 5.05 4.09 7.50
C ALA A 84 6.00 3.70 6.35
N MET A 85 7.32 3.74 6.57
CA MET A 85 8.31 3.29 5.58
C MET A 85 8.18 1.80 5.25
N ARG A 86 8.02 0.95 6.27
CA ARG A 86 7.83 -0.48 6.08
C ARG A 86 6.51 -0.79 5.37
N MET A 87 5.44 -0.07 5.73
CA MET A 87 4.15 -0.19 5.07
C MET A 87 4.22 0.12 3.58
N ALA A 88 5.00 1.12 3.17
CA ALA A 88 5.20 1.43 1.76
C ALA A 88 5.89 0.27 1.01
N ASP A 89 6.94 -0.32 1.59
CA ASP A 89 7.63 -1.47 0.98
C ASP A 89 6.68 -2.66 0.80
N ILE A 90 5.86 -2.94 1.81
CA ILE A 90 4.88 -4.02 1.77
C ILE A 90 3.81 -3.75 0.69
N LEU A 91 3.21 -2.57 0.68
CA LEU A 91 2.20 -2.21 -0.31
C LEU A 91 2.77 -2.25 -1.74
N HIS A 92 4.04 -1.88 -1.92
CA HIS A 92 4.71 -1.97 -3.21
C HIS A 92 4.90 -3.43 -3.65
N ARG A 93 5.40 -4.30 -2.77
CA ARG A 93 5.59 -5.74 -3.07
C ARG A 93 4.29 -6.45 -3.36
N LEU A 94 3.22 -6.04 -2.69
CA LEU A 94 1.86 -6.52 -2.93
C LEU A 94 1.22 -5.95 -4.22
N GLY A 95 1.86 -4.97 -4.87
CA GLY A 95 1.40 -4.38 -6.13
C GLY A 95 0.31 -3.30 -5.97
N TYR A 96 0.14 -2.73 -4.78
CA TYR A 96 -0.85 -1.69 -4.51
C TYR A 96 -0.39 -0.28 -4.85
N ILE A 97 0.91 -0.03 -4.74
CA ILE A 97 1.53 1.23 -5.12
C ILE A 97 2.60 0.96 -6.18
N GLU A 98 2.72 1.88 -7.13
CA GLU A 98 3.65 1.74 -8.26
C GLU A 98 5.10 1.99 -7.87
N ARG A 99 5.32 2.77 -6.80
CA ARG A 99 6.64 3.22 -6.37
C ARG A 99 6.83 2.96 -4.88
N ASN A 100 7.96 2.36 -4.54
CA ASN A 100 8.39 2.18 -3.16
C ASN A 100 9.01 3.46 -2.61
N HIS A 101 8.21 4.50 -2.39
CA HIS A 101 8.68 5.74 -1.79
C HIS A 101 7.66 6.33 -0.82
N VAL A 102 8.19 7.02 0.19
CA VAL A 102 7.40 7.74 1.19
C VAL A 102 7.76 9.20 1.14
N VAL A 103 6.75 10.06 1.05
CA VAL A 103 6.88 11.50 1.23
C VAL A 103 6.37 11.81 2.63
N ALA A 104 7.29 12.06 3.56
CA ALA A 104 6.96 12.52 4.90
C ALA A 104 6.78 14.05 4.88
N VAL A 105 5.69 14.52 5.48
CA VAL A 105 5.36 15.94 5.60
C VAL A 105 4.80 16.26 6.97
N THR A 106 4.92 17.52 7.34
CA THR A 106 4.31 18.12 8.53
C THR A 106 3.26 19.15 8.12
N ARG A 107 2.57 19.74 9.09
CA ARG A 107 1.64 20.86 8.85
C ARG A 107 2.27 21.99 8.03
N ASP A 108 3.53 22.32 8.32
CA ASP A 108 4.24 23.43 7.67
C ASP A 108 4.50 23.16 6.19
N ASP A 109 4.50 21.91 5.74
CA ASP A 109 4.64 21.56 4.33
C ASP A 109 3.33 21.70 3.56
N LEU A 110 2.18 21.66 4.25
CA LEU A 110 0.86 21.69 3.64
C LEU A 110 0.24 23.09 3.65
N VAL A 111 0.52 23.87 4.69
CA VAL A 111 -0.12 25.18 4.94
C VAL A 111 0.75 26.33 4.42
N GLY A 112 0.14 27.24 3.67
CA GLY A 112 0.77 28.47 3.19
C GLY A 112 0.75 29.58 4.24
N GLN A 113 1.76 30.46 4.21
CA GLN A 113 1.83 31.62 5.11
C GLN A 113 0.78 32.71 4.78
N TYR A 114 0.31 32.75 3.54
CA TYR A 114 -0.61 33.77 3.02
C TYR A 114 -1.85 33.15 2.41
N VAL A 115 -2.94 33.94 2.34
CA VAL A 115 -4.20 33.53 1.70
C VAL A 115 -3.94 33.12 0.25
N GLY A 116 -4.52 31.98 -0.15
CA GLY A 116 -4.35 31.42 -1.50
C GLY A 116 -3.12 30.55 -1.70
N HIS A 117 -2.17 30.50 -0.74
CA HIS A 117 -0.93 29.72 -0.91
C HIS A 117 -1.05 28.24 -0.49
N THR A 118 -2.06 27.88 0.32
CA THR A 118 -2.24 26.50 0.82
C THR A 118 -2.58 25.50 -0.28
N ALA A 119 -3.51 25.83 -1.17
CA ALA A 119 -3.98 24.90 -2.20
C ALA A 119 -2.86 24.52 -3.20
N PRO A 120 -2.07 25.45 -3.76
CA PRO A 120 -0.92 25.10 -4.59
C PRO A 120 0.12 24.25 -3.85
N LYS A 121 0.41 24.58 -2.58
CA LYS A 121 1.41 23.89 -1.76
C LYS A 121 1.03 22.44 -1.48
N THR A 122 -0.21 22.21 -1.05
CA THR A 122 -0.76 20.86 -0.82
C THR A 122 -0.78 20.04 -2.11
N LYS A 123 -1.15 20.67 -3.25
CA LYS A 123 -1.18 19.99 -4.55
C LYS A 123 0.21 19.51 -4.98
N GLU A 124 1.25 20.30 -4.74
CA GLU A 124 2.62 19.92 -5.08
C GLU A 124 3.12 18.75 -4.21
N VAL A 125 2.80 18.75 -2.92
CA VAL A 125 3.09 17.62 -2.02
C VAL A 125 2.39 16.34 -2.49
N LEU A 126 1.10 16.42 -2.83
CA LEU A 126 0.34 15.27 -3.35
C LEU A 126 0.94 14.73 -4.64
N LYS A 127 1.36 15.62 -5.55
CA LYS A 127 2.01 15.24 -6.81
C LYS A 127 3.32 14.49 -6.56
N ARG A 128 4.12 14.92 -5.58
CA ARG A 128 5.36 14.23 -5.18
C ARG A 128 5.09 12.85 -4.57
N ALA A 129 4.02 12.70 -3.81
CA ALA A 129 3.64 11.44 -3.18
C ALA A 129 2.92 10.46 -4.12
N TYR A 130 2.49 10.93 -5.30
CA TYR A 130 1.70 10.14 -6.24
C TYR A 130 2.42 8.83 -6.64
N GLY A 131 1.66 7.74 -6.65
CA GLY A 131 2.16 6.38 -6.92
C GLY A 131 2.93 5.75 -5.75
N GLY A 132 3.13 6.46 -4.63
CA GLY A 132 3.75 5.96 -3.41
C GLY A 132 2.88 6.23 -2.17
N VAL A 133 3.51 6.55 -1.05
CA VAL A 133 2.83 6.83 0.23
C VAL A 133 3.08 8.28 0.68
N LEU A 134 2.02 8.99 1.07
CA LEU A 134 2.11 10.25 1.80
C LEU A 134 1.99 9.97 3.30
N PHE A 135 3.02 10.32 4.07
CA PHE A 135 2.98 10.25 5.52
C PHE A 135 2.86 11.67 6.08
N ILE A 136 1.76 11.94 6.78
CA ILE A 136 1.50 13.25 7.41
C ILE A 136 1.75 13.06 8.91
N ASP A 137 2.82 13.66 9.42
CA ASP A 137 3.11 13.67 10.85
C ASP A 137 2.39 14.85 11.52
N GLU A 138 1.95 14.62 12.76
CA GLU A 138 1.19 15.61 13.56
C GLU A 138 -0.01 16.20 12.80
N ALA A 139 -0.76 15.33 12.11
CA ALA A 139 -2.01 15.66 11.41
C ALA A 139 -3.20 15.85 12.36
#